data_AF-A0A076H417-F1
#
_entry.id   AF-A0A076H417-F1
#
_cell.length_a   1.000
_cell.length_b   1.000
_cell.length_c   1.000
_cell.angle_alpha   90.00
_cell.angle_beta   90.00
_cell.angle_gamma   90.00
#
_symmetry.space_group_name_H-M   'P 1'
#
loop_
_entity.id
_entity.type
_entity.pdbx_description
1 polymer ?
#
loop_
_entity_poly.entity_id
_entity_poly.type
_entity_poly.pdbx_seq_one_letter_code
_entity_poly.pdbx_strand_id
1 'polypeptide(L)' 'MPEHKADQRQSNADGRWASVDSYLVCISECDLNDGSCMTRCMEVHLKAEEPATHS' A
#
# COMPACT_ATOMS: atom_id res chain seq x y z
N MET A 1 24.12 -26.97 -11.65
CA MET A 1 22.96 -26.12 -11.96
C MET A 1 22.76 -25.18 -10.78
N PRO A 2 23.05 -23.86 -10.86
CA PRO A 2 22.83 -22.94 -9.75
C PRO A 2 21.52 -22.15 -9.96
N GLU A 3 20.51 -22.36 -9.11
CA GLU A 3 19.25 -21.61 -9.11
C GLU A 3 18.93 -21.01 -7.73
N HIS A 4 19.69 -20.02 -7.29
CA HIS A 4 19.41 -19.29 -6.04
C HIS A 4 19.56 -17.78 -6.23
N LYS A 5 18.83 -17.19 -7.20
CA LYS A 5 18.81 -15.73 -7.40
C LYS A 5 17.42 -15.16 -7.69
N ALA A 6 16.40 -15.67 -6.99
CA ALA A 6 15.01 -15.20 -7.12
C ALA A 6 14.31 -14.85 -5.79
N ASP A 7 14.95 -14.99 -4.63
CA ASP A 7 14.26 -14.89 -3.33
C ASP A 7 14.36 -13.51 -2.62
N GLN A 8 15.15 -12.56 -3.12
CA GLN A 8 15.32 -11.27 -2.41
C GLN A 8 14.49 -10.10 -2.98
N ARG A 9 14.01 -10.20 -4.23
CA ARG A 9 13.13 -9.19 -4.85
C ARG A 9 11.65 -9.42 -4.55
N GLN A 10 11.27 -10.61 -4.08
CA GLN A 10 9.87 -11.00 -3.91
C GLN A 10 9.29 -10.46 -2.59
N SER A 11 10.03 -10.54 -1.48
CA SER A 11 9.58 -10.15 -0.15
C SER A 11 9.33 -8.64 0.01
N ASN A 12 10.03 -7.81 -0.76
CA ASN A 12 9.87 -6.35 -0.74
C ASN A 12 8.74 -5.85 -1.64
N ALA A 13 8.39 -6.62 -2.68
CA ALA A 13 7.26 -6.30 -3.55
C ALA A 13 5.94 -6.64 -2.86
N ASP A 14 5.89 -7.79 -2.18
CA ASP A 14 4.71 -8.29 -1.46
C ASP A 14 4.18 -7.27 -0.43
N GLY A 15 5.06 -6.69 0.39
CA GLY A 15 4.68 -5.68 1.38
C GLY A 15 4.17 -4.36 0.78
N ARG A 16 4.63 -3.98 -0.43
CA ARG A 16 4.12 -2.78 -1.13
C ARG A 16 2.75 -3.02 -1.74
N TRP A 17 2.52 -4.24 -2.24
CA TRP A 17 1.23 -4.63 -2.80
C TRP A 17 0.16 -4.83 -1.71
N ALA A 18 0.54 -5.22 -0.49
CA ALA A 18 -0.37 -5.35 0.64
C ALA A 18 -1.07 -4.03 1.02
N SER A 19 -0.33 -2.90 0.97
CA SER A 19 -0.91 -1.56 1.18
C SER A 19 -1.91 -1.18 0.08
N VAL A 20 -1.61 -1.53 -1.18
CA VAL A 20 -2.51 -1.27 -2.31
C VAL A 20 -3.76 -2.13 -2.22
N ASP A 21 -3.64 -3.41 -1.86
CA ASP A 21 -4.77 -4.32 -1.66
C ASP A 21 -5.73 -3.80 -0.58
N SER A 22 -5.17 -3.38 0.57
CA SER A 22 -5.96 -2.80 1.66
C SER A 22 -6.67 -1.50 1.25
N TYR A 23 -6.02 -0.66 0.44
CA TYR A 23 -6.66 0.53 -0.13
C TYR A 23 -7.85 0.16 -1.05
N LEU A 24 -7.68 -0.85 -1.91
CA LEU A 24 -8.72 -1.28 -2.85
C LEU A 24 -9.95 -1.84 -2.12
N VAL A 25 -9.75 -2.55 -1.01
CA VAL A 25 -10.85 -2.98 -0.13
C VAL A 25 -11.55 -1.77 0.48
N CYS A 26 -10.80 -0.80 1.03
CA CYS A 26 -11.37 0.39 1.64
C CYS A 26 -12.24 1.22 0.66
N ILE A 27 -11.77 1.45 -0.57
CA ILE A 27 -12.57 2.22 -1.56
C ILE A 27 -13.78 1.44 -2.07
N SER A 28 -13.78 0.11 -1.98
CA SER A 28 -14.94 -0.72 -2.37
C SER A 28 -16.12 -0.57 -1.40
N GLU A 29 -15.85 -0.09 -0.19
CA GLU A 29 -16.86 0.24 0.83
C GLU A 29 -17.32 1.70 0.74
N CYS A 30 -16.62 2.54 -0.04
CA CYS A 30 -16.97 3.94 -0.25
C CYS A 30 -18.04 4.09 -1.35
N ASP A 31 -18.91 5.08 -1.18
CA ASP A 31 -19.67 5.61 -2.32
C ASP A 31 -18.72 6.37 -3.25
N LEU A 32 -18.79 6.11 -4.56
CA LEU A 32 -17.88 6.73 -5.53
C LEU A 32 -18.04 8.26 -5.63
N ASN A 33 -19.13 8.81 -5.10
CA ASN A 33 -19.36 10.25 -5.03
C ASN A 33 -18.88 10.85 -3.70
N ASP A 34 -18.49 10.03 -2.72
CA ASP A 34 -17.91 10.46 -1.45
C ASP A 34 -16.38 10.56 -1.56
N GLY A 35 -15.92 11.69 -2.13
CA GLY A 35 -14.49 11.97 -2.30
C GLY A 35 -13.72 12.05 -0.98
N SER A 36 -14.41 12.27 0.15
CA SER A 36 -13.81 12.25 1.49
C SER A 36 -13.44 10.83 1.93
N CYS A 37 -14.28 9.84 1.64
CA CYS A 37 -14.01 8.43 1.91
C CYS A 37 -12.78 7.93 1.14
N MET A 38 -12.68 8.24 -0.16
CA MET A 38 -11.50 7.89 -0.97
C MET A 38 -10.22 8.54 -0.45
N THR A 39 -10.29 9.82 -0.08
CA THR A 39 -9.15 10.56 0.46
C THR A 39 -8.67 9.90 1.75
N ARG A 40 -9.59 9.54 2.66
CA ARG A 40 -9.26 8.84 3.90
C ARG A 40 -8.63 7.47 3.66
N CYS A 41 -9.17 6.67 2.74
CA CYS A 41 -8.59 5.37 2.38
C CYS A 41 -7.15 5.52 1.84
N MET A 42 -6.90 6.55 1.03
CA MET A 42 -5.57 6.84 0.52
C MET A 42 -4.62 7.26 1.66
N GLU A 43 -5.08 8.11 2.58
CA GLU A 43 -4.27 8.57 3.70
C GLU A 43 -3.91 7.45 4.68
N VAL A 44 -4.79 6.47 4.87
CA VAL A 44 -4.57 5.34 5.80
C VAL A 44 -3.71 4.23 5.19
N HIS A 45 -3.89 3.91 3.91
CA HIS A 45 -3.28 2.71 3.31
C HIS A 45 -2.13 2.99 2.34
N LEU A 46 -2.11 4.16 1.69
CA LEU A 46 -1.15 4.51 0.63
C LEU A 46 -0.17 5.62 1.01
N LYS A 47 -0.50 6.45 2.01
CA LYS A 47 0.43 7.44 2.53
C LYS A 47 1.53 6.67 3.22
N ALA A 48 2.63 6.44 2.49
CA ALA A 48 3.87 6.03 3.10
C ALA A 48 4.13 7.04 4.22
N GLU A 49 4.31 6.54 5.44
CA GLU A 49 4.88 7.35 6.50
C GLU A 49 6.18 7.92 5.92
N GLU A 50 6.16 9.18 5.48
CA GLU A 50 7.39 9.93 5.40
C GLU A 50 7.89 9.84 6.84
N PRO A 51 9.00 9.14 7.12
CA PRO A 51 9.49 9.10 8.48
C PRO A 51 9.64 10.56 8.84
N ALA A 52 8.85 11.01 9.83
CA ALA A 52 8.96 12.33 10.39
C ALA A 52 10.42 12.47 10.80
N THR A 53 11.23 13.05 9.92
CA THR A 53 12.60 13.42 10.23
C THR A 53 12.44 14.76 10.91
N HIS A 54 11.97 14.66 12.15
CA HIS A 54 12.17 15.65 13.16
C HIS A 54 13.65 15.55 13.53
N SER A 55 14.51 16.32 12.85
CA SER A 55 15.83 16.80 13.32
C SER A 55 16.38 17.82 12.32
#